data_AF-A0A8J4QSZ2-F1
#
_entry.id   AF-A0A8J4QSZ2-F1
#
_cell.length_a   1.000
_cell.length_b   1.000
_cell.length_c   1.000
_cell.angle_alpha   90.00
_cell.angle_beta   90.00
_cell.angle_gamma   90.00
#
_symmetry.space_group_name_H-M   'P 1'
#
loop_
_entity.id
_entity.type
_entity.pdbx_description
1 polymer ?
#
loop_
_entity_poly.entity_id
_entity_poly.type
_entity_poly.pdbx_seq_one_letter_code
_entity_poly.pdbx_strand_id
1 'polypeptide(L)' 'MDPEAAQKARESLELAFQMSNILDTGLDRHTLSVLIALCDLGLNPESLAAVVKELPTHTHPTQPQQQRRSTDS' A
#
# COMPACT_ATOMS: atom_id res chain seq x y z
N MET A 1 -14.59 1.89 16.83
CA MET A 1 -13.26 2.16 16.25
C MET A 1 -12.90 3.58 16.61
N ASP A 2 -11.74 3.77 17.23
CA ASP A 2 -11.27 5.11 17.63
C ASP A 2 -10.90 5.89 16.36
N PRO A 3 -11.58 7.00 16.03
CA PRO A 3 -11.30 7.79 14.82
C PRO A 3 -9.88 8.37 14.82
N GLU A 4 -9.29 8.60 16.00
CA GLU A 4 -7.94 9.14 16.12
C GLU A 4 -6.88 8.09 15.73
N ALA A 5 -7.08 6.84 16.12
CA ALA A 5 -6.21 5.73 15.74
C ALA A 5 -6.19 5.49 14.22
N ALA A 6 -7.37 5.56 13.57
CA ALA A 6 -7.46 5.43 12.12
C ALA A 6 -6.74 6.58 11.37
N GLN A 7 -6.83 7.79 11.91
CA GLN A 7 -6.12 8.95 11.35
C GLN A 7 -4.60 8.79 11.49
N LYS A 8 -4.11 8.40 12.66
CA LYS A 8 -2.67 8.15 12.90
C LYS A 8 -2.12 7.06 11.98
N ALA A 9 -2.87 5.97 11.78
CA ALA A 9 -2.46 4.90 10.86
C ALA A 9 -2.32 5.40 9.42
N ARG A 10 -3.24 6.26 8.97
CA ARG A 10 -3.19 6.86 7.62
C ARG A 10 -2.00 7.79 7.45
N GLU A 11 -1.71 8.61 8.45
CA GLU A 11 -0.56 9.52 8.45
C GLU A 11 0.77 8.75 8.48
N SER A 12 0.84 7.67 9.26
CA SER A 12 2.01 6.78 9.31
C SER A 12 2.27 6.12 7.95
N LEU A 13 1.21 5.61 7.28
CA LEU A 13 1.32 5.03 5.95
C LEU A 13 1.76 6.08 4.89
N GLU A 14 1.24 7.30 4.98
CA GLU A 14 1.65 8.40 4.09
C GLU A 14 3.15 8.70 4.23
N LEU A 15 3.62 8.82 5.47
CA LEU A 15 5.03 9.09 5.74
C LEU A 15 5.93 7.94 5.24
N ALA A 16 5.54 6.69 5.47
CA ALA A 16 6.26 5.53 4.96
C ALA A 16 6.32 5.52 3.42
N PHE A 17 5.24 5.93 2.75
CA PHE A 17 5.20 6.04 1.29
C PHE A 17 6.10 7.16 0.76
N GLN A 18 6.21 8.28 1.47
CA GLN A 18 7.17 9.33 1.12
C GLN A 18 8.61 8.84 1.24
N MET A 19 8.93 8.10 2.31
CA MET A 19 10.25 7.47 2.47
C MET A 19 10.55 6.47 1.34
N SER A 20 9.57 5.64 0.96
CA SER A 20 9.73 4.64 -0.10
C SER A 20 9.99 5.27 -1.48
N ASN A 21 9.40 6.44 -1.75
CA ASN A 21 9.63 7.22 -2.97
C ASN A 21 11.00 7.90 -2.98
N ILE A 22 11.45 8.45 -1.85
CA ILE A 22 12.80 9.05 -1.72
C ILE A 22 13.89 8.00 -1.98
N LEU A 23 13.66 6.77 -1.52
CA LEU A 23 14.57 5.63 -1.71
C LEU A 23 14.39 4.92 -3.06
N ASP A 24 13.50 5.41 -3.92
CA ASP A 24 13.19 4.85 -5.24
C ASP A 24 12.93 3.33 -5.22
N THR A 25 12.17 2.88 -4.22
CA THR A 25 11.88 1.44 -4.02
C THR A 25 10.90 0.87 -5.05
N GLY A 26 10.21 1.72 -5.81
CA GLY A 26 9.21 1.32 -6.80
C GLY A 26 7.92 0.73 -6.21
N LEU A 27 7.69 0.85 -4.90
CA LEU A 27 6.52 0.31 -4.23
C LEU A 27 5.32 1.25 -4.35
N ASP A 28 4.16 0.71 -4.73
CA ASP A 28 2.91 1.44 -4.67
C ASP A 28 2.34 1.46 -3.24
N ARG A 29 1.42 2.39 -3.00
CA ARG A 29 0.80 2.58 -1.67
C ARG A 29 0.07 1.34 -1.17
N HIS A 30 -0.52 0.57 -2.08
CA HIS A 30 -1.21 -0.66 -1.72
C HIS A 30 -0.24 -1.74 -1.25
N THR A 31 0.81 -2.03 -2.04
CA THR A 31 1.85 -3.00 -1.67
C THR A 31 2.51 -2.61 -0.35
N LEU A 32 2.85 -1.34 -0.16
CA LEU A 32 3.44 -0.87 1.10
C LEU A 32 2.51 -1.12 2.30
N SER A 33 1.21 -0.88 2.15
CA SER A 33 0.24 -1.14 3.22
C SER A 33 0.14 -2.63 3.60
N VAL A 34 0.21 -3.51 2.59
CA VAL A 34 0.24 -4.96 2.80
C VAL A 34 1.53 -5.38 3.50
N LEU A 35 2.68 -4.87 3.07
CA LEU A 35 3.97 -5.17 3.69
C LEU A 35 4.02 -4.74 5.16
N ILE A 36 3.48 -3.57 5.50
CA ILE A 36 3.37 -3.12 6.90
C ILE A 36 2.49 -4.07 7.72
N ALA A 37 1.32 -4.47 7.21
CA ALA A 37 0.45 -5.43 7.90
C ALA A 37 1.12 -6.80 8.09
N LEU A 38 1.92 -7.25 7.11
CA LEU A 38 2.71 -8.47 7.22
C LEU A 38 3.81 -8.36 8.28
N CYS A 39 4.49 -7.21 8.36
CA CYS A 39 5.46 -6.93 9.43
C CYS A 39 4.77 -6.90 10.82
N ASP A 40 3.57 -6.34 10.94
CA ASP A 40 2.79 -6.32 12.18
C ASP A 40 2.43 -7.73 12.69
N LEU A 41 2.34 -8.72 11.78
CA LEU A 41 2.16 -10.13 12.10
C LEU A 41 3.45 -10.82 12.56
N GLY A 42 4.58 -10.10 12.64
CA GLY A 42 5.88 -10.61 13.05
C GLY A 42 6.71 -11.22 11.93
N LEU A 43 6.35 -10.96 10.67
CA LEU A 43 7.17 -11.39 9.53
C LEU A 43 8.42 -10.53 9.39
N ASN A 44 9.50 -11.18 8.95
CA ASN A 44 10.80 -10.54 8.82
C ASN A 44 10.85 -9.62 7.57
N PRO A 45 11.16 -8.32 7.71
CA PRO A 45 11.15 -7.37 6.59
C PRO A 45 12.18 -7.70 5.51
N GLU A 46 13.36 -8.25 5.85
CA GLU A 46 14.37 -8.64 4.86
C GLU A 46 13.88 -9.81 3.99
N SER A 47 13.13 -10.74 4.58
CA SER A 47 12.55 -11.87 3.86
C SER A 47 11.43 -11.41 2.93
N LEU A 48 10.58 -10.49 3.41
CA LEU A 48 9.56 -9.84 2.59
C LEU A 48 10.19 -9.09 1.40
N ALA A 49 11.28 -8.37 1.62
CA ALA A 49 11.98 -7.65 0.56
C ALA A 49 12.55 -8.59 -0.52
N ALA A 50 13.04 -9.77 -0.14
CA ALA A 50 13.50 -10.77 -1.12
C ALA A 50 12.34 -11.26 -2.00
N VAL A 51 11.19 -11.58 -1.37
CA VAL A 51 10.00 -12.04 -2.10
C VAL A 51 9.46 -10.96 -3.04
N VAL A 52 9.40 -9.70 -2.59
CA VAL A 52 8.94 -8.57 -3.41
C VAL A 52 9.83 -8.33 -4.63
N LYS A 53 11.14 -8.58 -4.52
CA LYS A 53 12.09 -8.47 -5.65
C LYS A 53 11.93 -9.60 -6.67
N GLU A 54 11.46 -10.77 -6.23
CA GLU A 54 11.26 -11.95 -7.09
C GLU A 54 9.85 -12.00 -7.72
N LEU A 55 8.88 -11.32 -7.12
CA LEU A 55 7.55 -11.13 -7.70
C LEU A 55 7.68 -10.30 -9.00
N PRO A 56 7.24 -10.83 -10.16
CA PRO A 56 7.21 -10.03 -11.36
C PRO A 56 6.31 -8.83 -11.12
N THR A 57 6.72 -7.65 -11.59
CA THR A 57 5.96 -6.39 -11.55
C THR A 57 4.75 -6.45 -12.48
N HIS A 58 3.86 -7.43 -12.28
CA HIS A 58 2.51 -7.38 -12.79
C HIS A 58 1.76 -6.38 -11.92
N THR A 59 2.07 -5.10 -12.14
CA THR A 59 1.17 -4.01 -11.81
C THR A 59 -0.12 -4.30 -12.56
N HIS A 60 -1.08 -4.94 -11.89
CA HIS A 60 -2.43 -4.92 -12.39
C HIS A 60 -2.82 -3.45 -12.43
N PRO A 61 -3.05 -2.83 -13.60
CA PRO A 61 -3.65 -1.52 -13.62
C PRO A 61 -5.02 -1.72 -12.99
N THR A 62 -5.17 -1.26 -11.75
CA THR A 62 -6.47 -1.17 -11.09
C THR A 62 -7.35 -0.38 -12.04
N GLN A 63 -8.22 -1.10 -12.76
CA GLN A 63 -9.16 -0.47 -13.66
C GLN A 63 -9.99 0.50 -12.83
N PRO A 64 -10.06 1.80 -13.19
CA PRO A 64 -10.95 2.70 -12.51
C PRO A 64 -12.35 2.14 -12.65
N GLN A 65 -12.93 1.71 -11.53
CA GLN A 65 -14.30 1.25 -11.41
C GLN A 65 -15.21 2.46 -11.62
N GLN A 66 -15.31 2.90 -12.87
CA GLN A 66 -16.15 3.96 -13.37
C GLN A 66 -17.58 3.42 -13.50
N GLN A 67 -18.14 2.93 -12.39
CA GLN A 67 -19.50 2.42 -12.37
C GLN A 67 -20.46 3.53 -11.96
N ARG A 68 -20.86 4.27 -13.00
CA ARG A 68 -22.26 4.62 -13.29
C ARG A 68 -23.05 5.27 -12.15
N ARG A 69 -22.74 6.54 -11.86
CA ARG A 69 -23.72 7.45 -11.27
C ARG A 69 -23.87 8.71 -12.13
N SER A 70 -24.07 8.49 -13.42
CA SER A 70 -24.62 9.50 -14.32
C SER A 70 -26.10 9.18 -14.54
N THR A 71 -26.94 10.00 -13.90
CA THR A 71 -28.12 10.60 -14.53
C THR A 71 -29.12 9.64 -15.20
N ASP A 72 -30.13 9.24 -14.43
CA ASP A 72 -31.48 8.99 -14.94
C ASP A 72 -32.38 9.96 -14.16
N SER A 73 -32.66 11.13 -14.76
CA SER A 73 -33.96 11.54 -15.34
C SER A 73 -34.84 12.23 -14.30
#